data_AF-A0A380SUG3-F1
#
_entry.id   AF-A0A380SUG3-F1
#
_cell.length_a   1.000
_cell.length_b   1.000
_cell.length_c   1.000
_cell.angle_alpha   90.00
_cell.angle_beta   90.00
_cell.angle_gamma   90.00
#
_symmetry.space_group_name_H-M   'P 1'
#
loop_
_entity.id
_entity.type
_entity.pdbx_description
1 polymer ?
#
loop_
_entity_poly.entity_id
_entity_poly.type
_entity_poly.pdbx_seq_one_letter_code
_entity_poly.pdbx_strand_id
1 'polypeptide(L)'
;MFIGALLILTWLVLLLRYPAKALPISLAALFGLGLVALWVVWLDNREANQLARLELRLTYAPEQCPADRPLQVHINNGNSVPLVELRWRVAAYAPGDTVNLAENTYAAPRYRGPGELQPGASWQECLPLPPLRSGYRPQSVDYRAEHLQGSFAD
;
A
#
# COMPACT_ATOMS: atom_id res chain seq x y z
N MET A 1 22.65 25.62 13.67
CA MET A 1 22.18 25.17 15.00
C MET A 1 21.97 26.32 15.99
N PHE A 2 22.86 27.33 16.03
CA PHE A 2 22.75 28.49 16.93
C PHE A 2 21.43 29.28 16.78
N ILE A 3 21.00 29.53 15.54
CA ILE A 3 19.75 30.27 15.25
C ILE A 3 18.52 29.54 15.80
N GLY A 4 18.47 28.21 15.65
CA GLY A 4 17.38 27.39 16.21
C GLY A 4 17.36 27.41 17.73
N ALA A 5 18.53 27.30 18.37
CA ALA A 5 18.65 27.39 19.82
C ALA A 5 18.22 28.76 20.35
N LEU A 6 18.60 29.85 19.66
CA LEU A 6 18.24 31.21 20.03
C LEU A 6 16.72 31.41 19.93
N LEU A 7 16.07 30.97 18.85
CA LEU A 7 14.62 31.00 18.69
C LEU A 7 13.87 30.27 19.82
N ILE A 8 14.31 29.07 20.19
CA ILE A 8 13.71 28.30 21.28
C ILE A 8 13.86 29.04 22.61
N LEU A 9 15.04 29.62 22.88
CA LEU A 9 15.31 30.40 24.09
C LEU A 9 14.42 31.65 24.16
N THR A 10 14.28 32.39 23.06
CA THR A 10 13.41 33.57 23.00
C THR A 10 11.94 33.20 23.23
N TRP A 11 11.48 32.10 22.64
CA TRP A 11 10.13 31.58 22.86
C TRP A 11 9.89 31.21 24.33
N LEU A 12 10.85 30.51 24.97
CA LEU A 12 10.77 30.11 26.36
C LEU A 12 10.73 31.31 27.32
N VAL A 13 11.54 32.35 27.05
CA VAL A 13 11.52 33.62 27.79
C VAL A 13 10.17 34.32 27.65
N LEU A 14 9.60 34.36 26.44
CA LEU A 14 8.28 34.96 26.19
C LEU A 14 7.16 34.18 26.90
N LEU A 15 7.27 32.85 26.97
CA LEU A 15 6.29 31.99 27.63
C LEU A 15 6.29 32.16 29.16
N LEU A 16 7.47 32.26 29.77
CA LEU A 16 7.63 32.54 31.21
C LEU A 16 7.19 33.95 31.60
N ARG A 17 7.48 34.96 30.75
CA ARG A 17 7.21 36.36 31.07
C ARG A 17 5.79 36.82 30.72
N TYR A 18 5.18 36.24 29.70
CA TYR A 18 3.84 36.60 29.23
C TYR A 18 2.95 35.36 29.03
N PRO A 19 2.70 34.58 30.10
CA PRO A 19 1.96 33.32 30.00
C PRO A 19 0.55 33.53 29.43
N ALA A 20 -0.13 34.61 29.82
CA ALA A 20 -1.47 34.94 29.34
C ALA A 20 -1.56 35.20 27.82
N LYS A 21 -0.43 35.45 27.13
CA LYS A 21 -0.38 35.75 25.69
C LYS A 21 0.28 34.64 24.88
N ALA A 22 1.41 34.11 25.34
CA ALA A 22 2.19 33.12 24.61
C ALA A 22 1.62 31.69 24.73
N LEU A 23 1.03 31.35 25.89
CA LEU A 23 0.45 30.04 26.16
C LEU A 23 -0.79 29.74 25.28
N PRO A 24 -1.78 30.64 25.11
CA PRO A 24 -2.92 30.36 24.23
C PRO A 24 -2.53 30.22 22.76
N ILE A 25 -1.55 30.99 22.29
CA ILE A 25 -1.04 30.89 20.91
C ILE A 25 -0.37 29.52 20.70
N SER A 26 0.45 29.09 21.66
CA SER A 26 1.14 27.80 21.57
C SER A 26 0.16 26.62 21.66
N LEU A 27 -0.86 26.70 22.52
CA LEU A 27 -1.94 25.72 22.59
C LEU A 27 -2.74 25.66 21.29
N ALA A 28 -3.09 26.80 20.70
CA ALA A 28 -3.79 26.85 19.42
C ALA A 28 -2.97 26.21 18.30
N ALA A 29 -1.65 26.48 18.27
CA ALA A 29 -0.75 25.86 17.30
C ALA A 29 -0.65 24.33 17.51
N LEU A 30 -0.47 23.86 18.75
CA LEU A 30 -0.44 22.44 19.07
C LEU A 30 -1.76 21.75 18.72
N PHE A 31 -2.89 22.40 19.01
CA PHE A 31 -4.21 21.89 18.70
C PHE A 31 -4.41 21.76 17.18
N GLY A 32 -4.03 22.79 16.41
CA GLY A 32 -4.07 22.75 14.95
C GLY A 32 -3.20 21.64 14.37
N LEU A 33 -1.97 21.50 14.84
CA LEU A 33 -1.08 20.41 14.44
C LEU A 33 -1.65 19.03 14.82
N GLY A 34 -2.25 18.91 16.00
CA GLY A 34 -2.92 17.70 16.46
C GLY A 34 -4.09 17.30 15.56
N LEU A 35 -4.93 18.24 15.16
CA LEU A 35 -6.04 17.98 14.23
C LEU A 35 -5.55 17.49 12.86
N VAL A 36 -4.51 18.11 12.30
CA VAL A 36 -3.93 17.66 11.03
C VAL A 36 -3.35 16.26 11.16
N ALA A 37 -2.62 15.97 12.24
CA ALA A 37 -2.07 14.64 12.48
C ALA A 37 -3.16 13.58 12.60
N LEU A 38 -4.23 13.86 13.37
CA LEU A 38 -5.38 12.97 13.50
C LEU A 38 -6.10 12.75 12.17
N TRP A 39 -6.27 13.79 11.37
CA TRP A 39 -6.88 13.70 10.04
C TRP A 39 -6.09 12.77 9.12
N VAL A 40 -4.76 12.92 9.08
CA VAL A 40 -3.87 12.08 8.27
C VAL A 40 -3.95 10.61 8.70
N VAL A 41 -3.92 10.34 10.01
CA VAL A 41 -4.04 8.97 10.54
C VAL A 41 -5.40 8.36 10.21
N TRP A 42 -6.47 9.14 10.28
CA TRP A 42 -7.81 8.65 9.92
C TRP A 42 -7.90 8.28 8.43
N LEU A 43 -7.33 9.11 7.55
CA LEU A 43 -7.31 8.86 6.11
C LEU A 43 -6.52 7.59 5.76
N ASP A 44 -5.30 7.46 6.31
CA ASP A 44 -4.44 6.29 6.10
C ASP A 44 -5.13 5.00 6.58
N ASN A 45 -5.76 5.05 7.75
CA ASN A 45 -6.51 3.90 8.28
C ASN A 45 -7.75 3.57 7.44
N ARG A 46 -8.43 4.56 6.84
CA ARG A 46 -9.56 4.32 5.92
C ARG A 46 -9.08 3.55 4.69
N GLU A 47 -8.00 3.99 4.04
CA GLU A 47 -7.44 3.32 2.85
C GLU A 47 -6.93 1.91 3.17
N ALA A 48 -6.19 1.74 4.28
CA ALA A 48 -5.69 0.44 4.71
C ALA A 48 -6.83 -0.57 4.96
N ASN A 49 -7.93 -0.12 5.58
CA ASN A 49 -9.10 -0.96 5.79
C ASN A 49 -9.81 -1.34 4.49
N GLN A 50 -9.83 -0.45 3.49
CA GLN A 50 -10.41 -0.75 2.19
C GLN A 50 -9.56 -1.76 1.41
N LEU A 51 -8.23 -1.62 1.46
CA LEU A 51 -7.30 -2.59 0.88
C LEU A 51 -7.38 -3.95 1.56
N ALA A 52 -7.58 -4.01 2.88
CA ALA A 52 -7.74 -5.28 3.62
C ALA A 52 -9.02 -6.04 3.24
N ARG A 53 -10.05 -5.35 2.74
CA ARG A 53 -11.29 -5.95 2.22
C ARG A 53 -11.18 -6.39 0.77
N LEU A 54 -10.10 -5.99 0.08
CA LEU A 54 -9.79 -6.49 -1.24
C LEU A 54 -9.14 -7.86 -1.11
N GLU A 55 -9.78 -8.87 -1.68
CA GLU A 55 -9.22 -10.20 -1.74
C GLU A 55 -8.49 -10.38 -3.07
N LEU A 56 -7.18 -10.61 -3.03
CA LEU A 56 -6.36 -10.89 -4.21
C LEU A 56 -5.67 -12.24 -4.04
N ARG A 57 -5.98 -13.16 -4.95
CA ARG A 57 -5.34 -14.48 -5.02
C ARG A 57 -4.58 -14.64 -6.33
N LEU A 58 -3.37 -15.18 -6.25
CA LEU A 58 -2.62 -15.63 -7.42
C LEU A 58 -2.39 -17.14 -7.33
N THR A 59 -2.67 -17.83 -8.42
CA THR A 59 -2.56 -19.29 -8.49
C THR A 59 -1.85 -19.67 -9.78
N TYR A 60 -0.82 -20.52 -9.67
CA TYR A 60 -0.22 -21.13 -10.86
C TYR A 60 -1.18 -22.16 -11.45
N ALA A 61 -1.71 -21.87 -12.63
CA ALA A 61 -2.84 -22.58 -13.23
C ALA A 61 -2.59 -22.86 -14.73
N PRO A 62 -1.55 -23.62 -15.09
CA PRO A 62 -1.18 -23.87 -16.49
C PRO A 62 -2.25 -24.63 -17.28
N GLU A 63 -3.17 -25.32 -16.60
CA GLU A 63 -4.29 -26.03 -17.21
C GLU A 63 -5.48 -25.10 -17.54
N GLN A 64 -5.63 -23.97 -16.83
CA GLN A 64 -6.73 -23.02 -17.04
C GLN A 64 -6.31 -21.76 -17.82
N CYS A 65 -5.00 -21.48 -17.86
CA CYS A 65 -4.45 -20.30 -18.49
C CYS A 65 -3.57 -20.65 -19.70
N PRO A 66 -3.43 -19.75 -20.69
CA PRO A 66 -2.49 -19.91 -21.80
C PRO A 66 -1.04 -20.11 -21.35
N ALA A 67 -0.24 -20.80 -22.16
CA ALA A 67 1.15 -21.13 -21.83
C ALA A 67 2.07 -19.91 -21.65
N ASP A 68 1.76 -18.78 -22.31
CA ASP A 68 2.48 -17.51 -22.15
C ASP A 68 2.11 -16.78 -20.85
N ARG A 69 0.96 -17.13 -20.25
CA ARG A 69 0.39 -16.45 -19.08
C ARG A 69 -0.20 -17.43 -18.06
N PRO A 70 0.58 -18.37 -17.52
CA PRO A 70 0.05 -19.49 -16.71
C PRO A 70 -0.32 -19.10 -15.27
N LEU A 71 -0.21 -17.82 -14.89
CA LEU A 71 -0.53 -17.34 -13.55
C LEU A 71 -1.94 -16.73 -13.54
N GLN A 72 -2.89 -17.36 -12.89
CA GLN A 72 -4.23 -16.82 -12.74
C GLN A 72 -4.26 -15.83 -11.58
N VAL A 73 -4.78 -14.63 -11.81
CA VAL A 73 -5.13 -13.67 -10.76
C VAL A 73 -6.64 -13.64 -10.58
N HIS A 74 -7.09 -13.62 -9.33
CA HIS A 74 -8.48 -13.39 -8.97
C HIS A 74 -8.55 -12.26 -7.95
N ILE A 75 -9.35 -11.24 -8.26
CA ILE A 75 -9.59 -10.07 -7.41
C ILE A 75 -11.06 -10.01 -7.08
N ASN A 76 -11.38 -9.82 -5.81
CA ASN A 76 -12.73 -9.61 -5.33
C ASN A 76 -12.79 -8.33 -4.49
N ASN A 77 -13.66 -7.39 -4.90
CA ASN A 77 -13.85 -6.14 -4.18
C ASN A 77 -14.88 -6.32 -3.06
N GLY A 78 -14.44 -6.72 -1.88
CA GLY A 78 -15.28 -6.83 -0.68
C GLY A 78 -15.69 -5.49 -0.05
N ASN A 79 -15.38 -4.36 -0.69
CA ASN A 79 -15.78 -3.04 -0.21
C ASN A 79 -17.21 -2.68 -0.64
N SER A 80 -17.78 -1.68 0.04
CA SER A 80 -19.04 -1.03 -0.35
C SER A 80 -18.85 0.11 -1.35
N VAL A 81 -17.61 0.37 -1.79
CA VAL A 81 -17.23 1.42 -2.75
C VAL A 81 -16.47 0.80 -3.92
N PRO A 82 -16.59 1.37 -5.14
CA PRO A 82 -15.84 0.87 -6.28
C PRO A 82 -14.34 1.10 -6.11
N LEU A 83 -13.56 0.12 -6.52
CA LEU A 83 -12.12 0.24 -6.73
C LEU A 83 -11.90 0.98 -8.05
N VAL A 84 -11.04 1.99 -8.06
CA VAL A 84 -10.78 2.83 -9.24
C VAL A 84 -9.47 2.42 -9.91
N GLU A 85 -8.41 2.29 -9.12
CA GLU A 85 -7.09 1.84 -9.59
C GLU A 85 -6.51 0.84 -8.59
N LEU A 86 -5.81 -0.16 -9.10
CA LEU A 86 -5.03 -1.08 -8.28
C LEU A 86 -3.70 -1.40 -8.94
N ARG A 87 -2.64 -1.27 -8.16
CA ARG A 87 -1.26 -1.57 -8.51
C ARG A 87 -0.72 -2.57 -7.49
N TRP A 88 -0.01 -3.57 -7.99
CA TRP A 88 0.67 -4.56 -7.16
C TRP A 88 1.90 -5.09 -7.87
N ARG A 89 2.68 -5.86 -7.14
CA ARG A 89 3.78 -6.66 -7.68
C ARG A 89 3.53 -8.13 -7.37
N VAL A 90 3.94 -9.00 -8.27
CA VAL A 90 3.94 -10.45 -8.02
C VAL A 90 5.26 -10.83 -7.39
N ALA A 91 5.19 -11.40 -6.20
CA ALA A 91 6.30 -12.04 -5.52
C ALA A 91 6.14 -13.56 -5.59
N ALA A 92 7.26 -14.27 -5.50
CA ALA A 92 7.29 -15.73 -5.45
C ALA A 92 8.13 -16.18 -4.26
N TYR A 93 7.61 -17.10 -3.47
CA TYR A 93 8.25 -17.60 -2.25
C TYR A 93 8.36 -19.11 -2.31
N ALA A 94 9.50 -19.66 -1.87
CA ALA A 94 9.55 -21.09 -1.58
C ALA A 94 8.69 -21.39 -0.34
N PRO A 95 8.07 -22.58 -0.26
CA PRO A 95 7.30 -22.98 0.92
C PRO A 95 8.14 -22.87 2.20
N GLY A 96 7.66 -22.06 3.17
CA GLY A 96 8.35 -21.82 4.45
C GLY A 96 9.50 -20.81 4.39
N ASP A 97 9.78 -20.22 3.23
CA ASP A 97 10.79 -19.19 3.05
C ASP A 97 10.15 -17.79 2.99
N THR A 98 10.92 -16.77 3.34
CA THR A 98 10.56 -15.35 3.28
C THR A 98 11.36 -14.59 2.25
N VAL A 99 12.28 -15.25 1.53
CA VAL A 99 13.05 -14.63 0.46
C VAL A 99 12.22 -14.58 -0.82
N ASN A 100 12.05 -13.37 -1.36
CA ASN A 100 11.39 -13.20 -2.65
C ASN A 100 12.30 -13.71 -3.78
N LEU A 101 11.81 -14.71 -4.49
CA LEU A 101 12.46 -15.39 -5.61
C LEU A 101 12.10 -14.76 -6.96
N ALA A 102 11.11 -13.88 -7.01
CA ALA A 102 10.79 -13.11 -8.20
C ALA A 102 11.85 -12.01 -8.40
N GLU A 103 12.44 -11.98 -9.58
CA GLU A 103 13.42 -10.97 -9.94
C GLU A 103 12.72 -9.69 -10.43
N ASN A 104 13.05 -8.57 -9.81
CA ASN A 104 12.59 -7.26 -10.24
C ASN A 104 13.55 -6.68 -11.28
N THR A 105 13.52 -7.24 -12.49
CA THR A 105 14.31 -6.75 -13.61
C THR A 105 13.59 -5.61 -14.34
N TYR A 106 14.32 -4.81 -15.12
CA TYR A 106 13.70 -3.76 -15.95
C TYR A 106 12.67 -4.32 -16.94
N ALA A 107 12.79 -5.60 -17.30
CA ALA A 107 11.88 -6.31 -18.19
C ALA A 107 10.69 -6.97 -17.46
N ALA A 108 10.54 -6.77 -16.14
CA ALA A 108 9.45 -7.37 -15.39
C ALA A 108 8.07 -6.89 -15.91
N PRO A 109 7.10 -7.80 -16.07
CA PRO A 109 5.76 -7.42 -16.54
C PRO A 109 5.11 -6.40 -15.61
N ARG A 110 4.50 -5.36 -16.18
CA ARG A 110 3.66 -4.44 -15.43
C ARG A 110 2.28 -5.05 -15.27
N TYR A 111 2.06 -5.70 -14.12
CA TYR A 111 0.75 -6.19 -13.73
C TYR A 111 -0.18 -5.00 -13.45
N ARG A 112 -1.35 -4.97 -14.10
CA ARG A 112 -2.36 -3.93 -13.92
C ARG A 112 -3.67 -4.55 -13.46
N GLY A 113 -4.38 -3.79 -12.64
CA GLY A 113 -5.72 -4.10 -12.18
C GLY A 113 -6.79 -4.16 -13.25
N PRO A 114 -8.00 -4.59 -12.86
CA PRO A 114 -9.21 -4.55 -13.69
C PRO A 114 -9.58 -3.15 -14.20
N GLY A 115 -8.91 -2.09 -13.74
CA GLY A 115 -9.46 -0.74 -13.79
C GLY A 115 -10.55 -0.60 -12.73
N GLU A 116 -11.68 -0.01 -13.11
CA GLU A 116 -12.80 0.17 -12.20
C GLU A 116 -13.49 -1.18 -11.88
N LEU A 117 -13.57 -1.54 -10.60
CA LEU A 117 -14.24 -2.76 -10.13
C LEU A 117 -15.31 -2.40 -9.09
N GLN A 118 -16.57 -2.69 -9.44
CA GLN A 118 -17.73 -2.35 -8.62
C GLN A 118 -17.72 -3.04 -7.24
N PRO A 119 -18.45 -2.50 -6.25
CA PRO A 119 -18.64 -3.14 -4.95
C PRO A 119 -19.15 -4.58 -5.09
N GLY A 120 -18.51 -5.53 -4.40
CA GLY A 120 -18.84 -6.96 -4.42
C GLY A 120 -18.54 -7.68 -5.74
N ALA A 121 -18.03 -6.98 -6.76
CA ALA A 121 -17.68 -7.59 -8.03
C ALA A 121 -16.35 -8.34 -7.94
N SER A 122 -16.20 -9.37 -8.79
CA SER A 122 -14.96 -10.11 -8.96
C SER A 122 -14.43 -9.97 -10.38
N TRP A 123 -13.12 -10.08 -10.50
CA TRP A 123 -12.40 -10.03 -11.76
C TRP A 123 -11.31 -11.09 -11.78
N GLN A 124 -11.06 -11.64 -12.96
CA GLN A 124 -10.06 -12.68 -13.17
C GLN A 124 -9.34 -12.47 -14.49
N GLU A 125 -8.02 -12.67 -14.48
CA GLU A 125 -7.20 -12.62 -15.69
C GLU A 125 -6.02 -13.60 -15.56
N CYS A 126 -5.47 -14.02 -16.70
CA CYS A 126 -4.23 -14.80 -16.77
C CYS A 126 -3.05 -13.86 -17.06
N LEU A 127 -2.00 -13.96 -16.23
CA LEU A 127 -0.83 -13.10 -16.22
C LEU A 127 0.46 -13.88 -16.54
N PRO A 128 1.47 -13.22 -17.13
CA PRO A 128 2.79 -13.81 -17.30
C PRO A 128 3.49 -14.00 -15.95
N LEU A 129 4.28 -15.05 -15.83
CA LEU A 129 5.08 -15.26 -14.63
C LEU A 129 6.18 -14.22 -14.49
N PRO A 130 6.51 -13.80 -13.25
CA PRO A 130 7.73 -13.04 -13.04
C PRO A 130 8.95 -13.95 -13.32
N PRO A 131 10.08 -13.39 -13.79
CA PRO A 131 11.31 -14.15 -13.88
C PRO A 131 11.69 -14.63 -12.47
N LEU A 132 11.98 -15.92 -12.33
CA LEU A 132 12.39 -16.53 -11.07
C LEU A 132 13.91 -16.69 -11.03
N ARG A 133 14.49 -16.56 -9.83
CA ARG A 133 15.89 -16.90 -9.58
C ARG A 133 16.20 -18.32 -10.07
N SER A 134 17.42 -18.52 -10.58
CA SER A 134 17.88 -19.80 -11.09
C SER A 134 17.68 -20.95 -10.09
N GLY A 135 17.17 -22.07 -10.56
CA GLY A 135 16.99 -23.29 -9.76
C GLY A 135 15.57 -23.52 -9.24
N TYR A 136 14.68 -22.53 -9.31
CA TYR A 136 13.29 -22.67 -8.89
C TYR A 136 12.35 -22.94 -10.07
N ARG A 137 11.36 -23.81 -9.85
CA ARG A 137 10.32 -24.12 -10.84
C ARG A 137 9.06 -23.33 -10.54
N PRO A 138 8.28 -22.93 -11.57
CA PRO A 138 7.05 -22.19 -11.35
C PRO A 138 6.04 -22.88 -10.43
N GLN A 139 5.95 -24.21 -10.48
CA GLN A 139 5.03 -24.99 -9.63
C GLN A 139 5.51 -25.22 -8.19
N SER A 140 6.76 -24.90 -7.86
CA SER A 140 7.35 -25.18 -6.54
C SER A 140 7.37 -23.94 -5.64
N VAL A 141 6.72 -22.85 -6.06
CA VAL A 141 6.71 -21.58 -5.34
C VAL A 141 5.28 -21.07 -5.15
N ASP A 142 5.07 -20.35 -4.07
CA ASP A 142 3.83 -19.66 -3.76
C ASP A 142 3.88 -18.24 -4.32
N TYR A 143 2.94 -17.90 -5.19
CA TYR A 143 2.80 -16.55 -5.73
C TYR A 143 1.93 -15.69 -4.81
N ARG A 144 2.39 -14.47 -4.54
CA ARG A 144 1.68 -13.52 -3.68
C ARG A 144 1.69 -12.13 -4.30
N ALA A 145 0.62 -11.37 -4.09
CA ALA A 145 0.63 -9.94 -4.40
C ALA A 145 1.29 -9.19 -3.25
N GLU A 146 2.20 -8.30 -3.59
CA GLU A 146 2.86 -7.41 -2.65
C GLU A 146 2.79 -5.97 -3.12
N HIS A 147 3.08 -5.05 -2.20
CA HIS A 147 3.06 -3.61 -2.46
C HIS A 147 1.70 -3.19 -3.08
N LEU A 148 0.62 -3.73 -2.52
CA LEU A 148 -0.75 -3.40 -2.90
C LEU A 148 -0.97 -1.90 -2.67
N GLN A 149 -1.30 -1.19 -3.73
CA GLN A 149 -1.66 0.22 -3.72
C GLN A 149 -2.91 0.36 -4.55
N GLY A 150 -3.98 0.85 -3.95
CA GLY A 150 -5.25 1.03 -4.64
C GLY A 150 -5.93 2.31 -4.23
N SER A 151 -6.77 2.83 -5.12
CA SER A 151 -7.65 3.95 -4.85
C SER A 151 -9.10 3.50 -4.98
N PHE A 152 -9.95 4.04 -4.13
CA PHE A 152 -11.39 3.77 -4.11
C PHE A 152 -12.13 5.08 -4.33
N ALA A 153 -13.39 5.01 -4.78
CA ALA A 153 -14.22 6.21 -4.84
C ALA A 153 -14.55 6.72 -3.43
N ASP A 154 -14.68 8.05 -3.32
CA ASP A 154 -14.92 8.79 -2.07
C ASP A 154 -16.32 8.59 -1.46
#